data_AF-A0A419HPT0-F1
#
_entry.id   AF-A0A419HPT0-F1
#
_cell.length_a   1.000
_cell.length_b   1.000
_cell.length_c   1.000
_cell.angle_alpha   90.00
_cell.angle_beta   90.00
_cell.angle_gamma   90.00
#
_symmetry.space_group_name_H-M   'P 1'
#
loop_
_entity.id
_entity.type
_entity.pdbx_description
1 polymer ?
#
loop_
_entity_poly.entity_id
_entity_poly.type
_entity_poly.pdbx_seq_one_letter_code
_entity_poly.pdbx_strand_id
1 'polypeptide(L)'
;MTVADHAADVVVIGAGQAGLSAAYHLRRAGFANDSGFVVLDHGKCAGGAWQYRWPSLVLGKVHGIHDLPGMAFGMPDVTRPASEVVSEYFARFERTFDLPVRRPADVTAVRRAGERLMVETPAETWEARAVISATGTWDRPFLPYYPGSFAGRQLHTADYRGAEEFRGRRVVVVGGGASAVQLQMEIAPVAQSVTWVTRRPPVWRDEPFSENWGRHAVAKVERRVREGLPPESVVSVTDLAVTAEVRAARTAGYLDRQPMFDRLVPEGVVWSDGRFAPADIILWATGFRASIDHLAPLHLRTRGGGIRLDGTRVLAEPRLHLVGYGPSASTIGANRAGRAAVREIGRLLGK
;
A
#
# COMPACT_ATOMS: atom_id res chain seq x y z
N MET A 1 -29.32 12.74 -17.13
CA MET A 1 -28.08 13.09 -16.41
C MET A 1 -28.43 13.16 -14.95
N THR A 2 -27.84 12.31 -14.12
CA THR A 2 -27.98 12.42 -12.66
C THR A 2 -27.29 13.71 -12.23
N VAL A 3 -28.02 14.61 -11.56
CA VAL A 3 -27.45 15.81 -10.96
C VAL A 3 -26.64 15.37 -9.75
N ALA A 4 -25.39 15.82 -9.63
CA ALA A 4 -24.57 15.50 -8.47
C ALA A 4 -25.12 16.17 -7.20
N ASP A 5 -25.02 15.50 -6.05
CA ASP A 5 -25.40 16.07 -4.76
C ASP A 5 -24.48 17.21 -4.35
N HIS A 6 -23.21 17.11 -4.74
CA HIS A 6 -22.15 18.06 -4.39
C HIS A 6 -21.24 18.39 -5.57
N ALA A 7 -20.54 19.53 -5.49
CA ALA A 7 -19.55 19.95 -6.46
C ALA A 7 -18.29 20.49 -5.77
N ALA A 8 -17.12 20.08 -6.27
CA ALA A 8 -15.82 20.58 -5.81
C ALA A 8 -14.88 20.84 -7.01
N ASP A 9 -13.87 21.71 -6.85
CA ASP A 9 -12.81 21.79 -7.86
C ASP A 9 -12.00 20.46 -7.89
N VAL A 10 -11.67 19.91 -6.72
CA VAL A 10 -10.85 18.69 -6.60
C VAL A 10 -11.44 17.70 -5.60
N VAL A 11 -11.57 16.44 -5.99
CA VAL A 11 -11.87 15.33 -5.06
C VAL A 11 -10.62 14.49 -4.85
N VAL A 12 -10.20 14.32 -3.60
CA VAL A 12 -9.13 13.40 -3.21
C VAL A 12 -9.77 12.11 -2.68
N ILE A 13 -9.42 10.95 -3.24
CA ILE A 13 -9.96 9.65 -2.85
C ILE A 13 -8.92 8.91 -2.02
N GLY A 14 -9.21 8.71 -0.73
CA GLY A 14 -8.34 8.10 0.27
C GLY A 14 -7.60 9.14 1.11
N ALA A 15 -7.63 8.97 2.43
CA ALA A 15 -6.99 9.84 3.42
C ALA A 15 -5.88 9.10 4.21
N GLY A 16 -5.13 8.25 3.50
CA GLY A 16 -3.82 7.81 3.96
C GLY A 16 -2.74 8.89 3.73
N GLN A 17 -1.48 8.55 4.00
CA GLN A 17 -0.35 9.48 3.90
C GLN A 17 -0.27 10.25 2.57
N ALA A 18 -0.65 9.60 1.45
CA ALA A 18 -0.66 10.19 0.12
C ALA A 18 -1.78 11.21 -0.08
N GLY A 19 -3.00 10.85 0.32
CA GLY A 19 -4.15 11.75 0.26
C GLY A 19 -3.99 12.95 1.18
N LEU A 20 -3.53 12.72 2.42
CA LEU A 20 -3.25 13.80 3.38
C LEU A 20 -2.15 14.75 2.89
N SER A 21 -1.11 14.21 2.25
CA SER A 21 -0.08 15.04 1.62
C SER A 21 -0.65 15.90 0.48
N ALA A 22 -1.50 15.33 -0.38
CA ALA A 22 -2.15 16.08 -1.45
C ALA A 22 -3.09 17.16 -0.90
N ALA A 23 -3.93 16.82 0.09
CA ALA A 23 -4.84 17.73 0.77
C ALA A 23 -4.10 18.91 1.43
N TYR A 24 -2.98 18.66 2.09
CA TYR A 24 -2.12 19.72 2.64
C TYR A 24 -1.65 20.71 1.55
N HIS A 25 -1.20 20.20 0.40
CA HIS A 25 -0.74 21.07 -0.68
C HIS A 25 -1.90 21.79 -1.37
N LEU A 26 -3.09 21.19 -1.48
CA LEU A 26 -4.32 21.85 -1.97
C LEU A 26 -4.67 23.04 -1.07
N ARG A 27 -4.70 22.82 0.25
CA ARG A 27 -4.96 23.88 1.24
C ARG A 27 -3.93 25.01 1.12
N ARG A 28 -2.64 24.67 1.02
CA ARG A 28 -1.56 25.66 0.86
C ARG A 28 -1.64 26.41 -0.47
N ALA A 29 -2.17 25.79 -1.52
CA ALA A 29 -2.40 26.40 -2.83
C ALA A 29 -3.69 27.24 -2.89
N GLY A 30 -4.39 27.44 -1.77
CA GLY A 30 -5.57 28.31 -1.70
C GLY A 30 -6.88 27.67 -2.17
N PHE A 31 -6.94 26.34 -2.30
CA PHE A 31 -8.21 25.67 -2.49
C PHE A 31 -9.02 25.72 -1.18
N ALA A 32 -10.19 26.36 -1.23
CA ALA A 32 -11.12 26.44 -0.10
C ALA A 32 -11.68 25.05 0.27
N ASN A 33 -12.17 24.89 1.49
CA ASN A 33 -12.82 23.65 1.92
C ASN A 33 -14.18 23.47 1.23
N ASP A 34 -14.58 22.21 1.04
CA ASP A 34 -15.84 21.73 0.46
C ASP A 34 -16.10 22.12 -1.01
N SER A 35 -15.99 23.41 -1.37
CA SER A 35 -16.13 23.88 -2.75
C SER A 35 -14.82 23.86 -3.53
N GLY A 36 -13.68 24.06 -2.87
CA GLY A 36 -12.36 23.95 -3.50
C GLY A 36 -11.86 22.50 -3.50
N PHE A 37 -11.90 21.81 -2.38
CA PHE A 37 -11.64 20.38 -2.36
C PHE A 37 -12.30 19.64 -1.20
N VAL A 38 -12.46 18.34 -1.39
CA VAL A 38 -12.90 17.37 -0.37
C VAL A 38 -12.01 16.13 -0.42
N VAL A 39 -11.81 15.48 0.72
CA VAL A 39 -11.15 14.17 0.82
C VAL A 39 -12.18 13.13 1.24
N LEU A 40 -12.38 12.10 0.44
CA LEU A 40 -13.31 11.00 0.71
C LEU A 40 -12.50 9.77 1.13
N ASP A 41 -12.74 9.24 2.32
CA ASP A 41 -12.01 8.08 2.84
C ASP A 41 -12.95 7.04 3.45
N HIS A 42 -12.77 5.79 3.05
CA HIS A 42 -13.59 4.68 3.54
C HIS A 42 -13.22 4.23 4.97
N GLY A 43 -12.07 4.67 5.49
CA GLY A 43 -11.61 4.28 6.81
C GLY A 43 -12.61 4.69 7.90
N LYS A 44 -12.71 3.89 8.96
CA LYS A 44 -13.54 4.25 10.13
C LYS A 44 -12.93 5.41 10.92
N CYS A 45 -11.60 5.50 10.92
CA CYS A 45 -10.85 6.58 11.52
C CYS A 45 -9.64 6.96 10.66
N ALA A 46 -8.96 8.04 11.05
CA ALA A 46 -7.70 8.44 10.44
C ALA A 46 -6.62 7.36 10.64
N GLY A 47 -5.68 7.27 9.70
CA GLY A 47 -4.58 6.29 9.73
C GLY A 47 -4.32 5.61 8.39
N GLY A 48 -5.27 5.69 7.44
CA GLY A 48 -5.18 4.99 6.16
C GLY A 48 -4.92 3.50 6.39
N ALA A 49 -4.03 2.89 5.61
CA ALA A 49 -3.67 1.47 5.76
C ALA A 49 -3.03 1.11 7.12
N TRP A 50 -2.48 2.07 7.87
CA TRP A 50 -1.80 1.79 9.14
C TRP A 50 -2.74 1.29 10.21
N GLN A 51 -4.00 1.75 10.21
CA GLN A 51 -5.01 1.34 11.19
C GLN A 51 -5.31 -0.18 11.14
N TYR A 52 -4.99 -0.83 10.02
CA TYR A 52 -5.22 -2.26 9.79
C TYR A 52 -3.99 -3.13 10.00
N ARG A 53 -2.83 -2.53 10.33
CA ARG A 53 -1.63 -3.31 10.63
C ARG A 53 -1.86 -4.19 11.87
N TRP A 54 -1.21 -5.34 11.87
CA TRP A 54 -1.40 -6.33 12.91
C TRP A 54 -1.00 -5.80 14.29
N PRO A 55 -1.72 -6.17 15.37
CA PRO A 55 -1.49 -5.63 16.71
C PRO A 55 -0.06 -5.80 17.25
N SER A 56 0.63 -6.88 16.88
CA SER A 56 2.01 -7.12 17.33
C SER A 56 3.05 -6.24 16.62
N LEU A 57 2.68 -5.46 15.59
CA LEU A 57 3.55 -4.48 14.97
C LEU A 57 3.67 -3.25 15.87
N VAL A 58 4.68 -3.22 16.71
CA VAL A 58 5.04 -2.01 17.48
C VAL A 58 5.85 -1.04 16.61
N LEU A 59 5.76 0.26 16.91
CA LEU A 59 6.38 1.31 16.12
C LEU A 59 7.90 1.14 15.96
N GLY A 60 8.60 0.71 17.02
CA GLY A 60 10.05 0.48 16.98
C GLY A 60 10.49 -0.62 16.01
N LYS A 61 9.57 -1.49 15.57
CA LYS A 61 9.82 -2.54 14.57
C LYS A 61 9.34 -2.16 13.17
N VAL A 62 8.86 -0.94 12.97
CA VAL A 62 8.52 -0.41 11.65
C VAL A 62 9.82 0.03 10.95
N HIS A 63 9.85 -0.13 9.63
CA HIS A 63 10.95 0.36 8.79
C HIS A 63 10.90 1.90 8.61
N GLY A 64 10.84 2.63 9.72
CA GLY A 64 10.70 4.08 9.82
C GLY A 64 9.32 4.62 9.45
N ILE A 65 8.91 5.70 10.12
CA ILE A 65 7.81 6.58 9.71
C ILE A 65 8.42 7.94 9.39
N HIS A 66 8.16 8.47 8.20
CA HIS A 66 8.58 9.81 7.85
C HIS A 66 7.46 10.82 8.09
N ASP A 67 7.86 12.08 8.26
CA ASP A 67 6.96 13.21 8.45
C ASP A 67 6.02 13.42 7.25
N LEU A 68 4.77 13.73 7.54
CA LEU A 68 3.84 14.38 6.63
C LEU A 68 4.25 15.85 6.43
N PRO A 69 3.93 16.45 5.28
CA PRO A 69 4.35 17.82 4.98
C PRO A 69 3.82 18.82 6.00
N GLY A 70 4.71 19.62 6.57
CA GLY A 70 4.35 20.70 7.49
C GLY A 70 4.15 20.28 8.95
N MET A 71 4.27 18.98 9.29
CA MET A 71 4.17 18.52 10.67
C MET A 71 5.10 17.35 10.95
N ALA A 72 6.01 17.53 11.91
CA ALA A 72 6.88 16.44 12.36
C ALA A 72 6.07 15.31 13.04
N PHE A 73 6.50 14.06 12.81
CA PHE A 73 5.96 12.89 13.50
C PHE A 73 6.23 12.95 15.00
N GLY A 74 7.41 13.47 15.37
CA GLY A 74 7.86 13.61 16.75
C GLY A 74 8.59 12.36 17.27
N MET A 75 8.65 12.24 18.60
CA MET A 75 9.30 11.12 19.30
C MET A 75 8.25 10.33 20.11
N PRO A 76 7.32 9.62 19.45
CA PRO A 76 6.32 8.84 20.16
C PRO A 76 6.94 7.60 20.84
N ASP A 77 6.20 7.02 21.79
CA ASP A 77 6.56 5.75 22.42
C ASP A 77 6.64 4.62 21.38
N VAL A 78 7.85 4.10 21.19
CA VAL A 78 8.17 3.08 20.19
C VAL A 78 7.65 1.68 20.55
N THR A 79 7.20 1.48 21.79
CA THR A 79 6.66 0.20 22.28
C THR A 79 5.18 0.02 21.96
N ARG A 80 4.48 1.10 21.61
CA ARG A 80 3.06 1.08 21.28
C ARG A 80 2.80 0.46 19.90
N PRO A 81 1.60 -0.12 19.67
CA PRO A 81 1.18 -0.56 18.35
C PRO A 81 1.30 0.56 17.32
N ALA A 82 1.95 0.28 16.20
CA ALA A 82 2.15 1.23 15.11
C ALA A 82 0.82 1.72 14.53
N SER A 83 -0.20 0.85 14.51
CA SER A 83 -1.55 1.19 14.07
C SER A 83 -2.17 2.32 14.89
N GLU A 84 -2.00 2.32 16.20
CA GLU A 84 -2.49 3.39 17.08
C GLU A 84 -1.71 4.69 16.87
N VAL A 85 -0.38 4.62 16.98
CA VAL A 85 0.47 5.83 16.95
C VAL A 85 0.35 6.57 15.62
N VAL A 86 0.33 5.84 14.50
CA VAL A 86 0.20 6.46 13.17
C VAL A 86 -1.21 7.00 12.94
N SER A 87 -2.24 6.33 13.46
CA SER A 87 -3.63 6.82 13.39
C SER A 87 -3.81 8.12 14.18
N GLU A 88 -3.26 8.19 15.39
CA GLU A 88 -3.24 9.41 16.21
C GLU A 88 -2.53 10.57 15.51
N TYR A 89 -1.39 10.27 14.87
CA TYR A 89 -0.64 11.26 14.11
C TYR A 89 -1.44 11.80 12.92
N PHE A 90 -2.08 10.93 12.12
CA PHE A 90 -2.88 11.37 10.98
C PHE A 90 -4.12 12.15 11.43
N ALA A 91 -4.77 11.72 12.52
CA ALA A 91 -5.89 12.45 13.10
C ALA A 91 -5.47 13.86 13.57
N ARG A 92 -4.28 13.99 14.19
CA ARG A 92 -3.72 15.29 14.57
C ARG A 92 -3.41 16.14 13.33
N PHE A 93 -2.83 15.54 12.29
CA PHE A 93 -2.53 16.22 11.03
C PHE A 93 -3.77 16.83 10.39
N GLU A 94 -4.84 16.04 10.28
CA GLU A 94 -6.13 16.49 9.73
C GLU A 94 -6.70 17.68 10.50
N ARG A 95 -6.69 17.62 11.84
CA ARG A 95 -7.17 18.73 12.69
C ARG A 95 -6.31 19.98 12.59
N THR A 96 -4.98 19.84 12.61
CA THR A 96 -4.08 20.99 12.58
C THR A 96 -4.17 21.78 11.28
N PHE A 97 -4.43 21.11 10.16
CA PHE A 97 -4.54 21.77 8.86
C PHE A 97 -5.98 21.99 8.39
N ASP A 98 -6.97 21.67 9.23
CA ASP A 98 -8.39 21.85 8.95
C ASP A 98 -8.78 21.23 7.60
N LEU A 99 -8.38 19.97 7.40
CA LEU A 99 -8.59 19.25 6.14
C LEU A 99 -10.03 18.73 6.05
N PRO A 100 -10.75 18.94 4.93
CA PRO A 100 -12.14 18.53 4.75
C PRO A 100 -12.22 17.03 4.42
N VAL A 101 -11.93 16.18 5.41
CA VAL A 101 -11.99 14.72 5.26
C VAL A 101 -13.35 14.19 5.70
N ARG A 102 -14.07 13.55 4.77
CA ARG A 102 -15.34 12.86 5.03
C ARG A 102 -15.11 11.36 5.21
N ARG A 103 -15.65 10.84 6.32
CA ARG A 103 -15.61 9.42 6.68
C ARG A 103 -16.94 8.96 7.31
N PRO A 104 -17.33 7.70 7.12
CA PRO A 104 -16.84 6.80 6.07
C PRO A 104 -17.40 7.21 4.70
N ALA A 105 -16.57 7.19 3.66
CA ALA A 105 -16.96 7.47 2.28
C ALA A 105 -16.31 6.47 1.32
N ASP A 106 -17.05 5.39 1.01
CA ASP A 106 -16.65 4.36 0.04
C ASP A 106 -16.87 4.85 -1.39
N VAL A 107 -15.82 5.32 -2.06
CA VAL A 107 -15.90 5.66 -3.47
C VAL A 107 -15.93 4.38 -4.32
N THR A 108 -17.06 4.13 -4.97
CA THR A 108 -17.30 2.93 -5.77
C THR A 108 -16.99 3.12 -7.24
N ALA A 109 -17.10 4.35 -7.76
CA ALA A 109 -16.86 4.64 -9.17
C ALA A 109 -16.41 6.08 -9.42
N VAL A 110 -15.61 6.26 -10.45
CA VAL A 110 -15.31 7.55 -11.08
C VAL A 110 -15.69 7.43 -12.56
N ARG A 111 -16.51 8.35 -13.06
CA ARG A 111 -16.99 8.38 -14.45
C ARG A 111 -16.71 9.72 -15.10
N ARG A 112 -16.63 9.73 -16.43
CA ARG A 112 -16.64 10.98 -17.21
C ARG A 112 -18.06 11.55 -17.21
N ALA A 113 -18.20 12.82 -16.87
CA ALA A 113 -19.46 13.55 -16.88
C ALA A 113 -19.23 14.90 -17.59
N GLY A 114 -19.21 14.87 -18.92
CA GLY A 114 -18.86 16.03 -19.74
C GLY A 114 -17.45 16.56 -19.42
N GLU A 115 -17.36 17.85 -19.11
CA GLU A 115 -16.10 18.52 -18.75
C GLU A 115 -15.60 18.16 -17.34
N ARG A 116 -16.39 17.43 -16.55
CA ARG A 116 -16.05 17.01 -15.19
C ARG A 116 -15.95 15.49 -15.04
N LEU A 117 -15.54 15.07 -13.85
CA LEU A 117 -15.59 13.70 -13.38
C LEU A 117 -16.67 13.57 -12.31
N MET A 118 -17.48 12.53 -12.41
CA MET A 118 -18.44 12.14 -11.39
C MET A 118 -17.77 11.12 -10.47
N VAL A 119 -17.76 11.38 -9.17
CA VAL A 119 -17.27 10.48 -8.12
C VAL A 119 -18.48 9.97 -7.35
N GLU A 120 -18.67 8.65 -7.34
CA GLU A 120 -19.85 7.99 -6.77
C GLU A 120 -19.47 7.28 -5.48
N THR A 121 -20.30 7.48 -4.45
CA THR A 121 -20.36 6.64 -3.26
C THR A 121 -21.78 6.05 -3.14
N PRO A 122 -22.02 5.06 -2.26
CA PRO A 122 -23.37 4.58 -2.00
C PRO A 122 -24.34 5.63 -1.44
N ALA A 123 -23.81 6.68 -0.79
CA ALA A 123 -24.61 7.67 -0.07
C ALA A 123 -24.79 8.99 -0.84
N GLU A 124 -23.77 9.41 -1.59
CA GLU A 124 -23.72 10.71 -2.25
C GLU A 124 -22.84 10.67 -3.51
N THR A 125 -23.03 11.66 -4.37
CA THR A 125 -22.29 11.87 -5.61
C THR A 125 -21.63 13.25 -5.66
N TRP A 126 -20.43 13.30 -6.25
CA TRP A 126 -19.62 14.51 -6.35
C TRP A 126 -19.20 14.78 -7.78
N GLU A 127 -19.48 16.00 -8.27
CA GLU A 127 -18.92 16.48 -9.53
C GLU A 127 -17.60 17.22 -9.28
N ALA A 128 -16.52 16.78 -9.94
CA ALA A 128 -15.16 17.28 -9.72
C ALA A 128 -14.49 17.71 -11.03
N ARG A 129 -13.76 18.83 -11.02
CA ARG A 129 -12.95 19.24 -12.20
C ARG A 129 -11.67 18.42 -12.30
N ALA A 130 -11.12 17.99 -11.17
CA ALA A 130 -10.00 17.07 -11.08
C ALA A 130 -10.19 16.05 -9.94
N VAL A 131 -9.55 14.88 -10.08
CA VAL A 131 -9.56 13.82 -9.06
C VAL A 131 -8.12 13.41 -8.75
N ILE A 132 -7.80 13.28 -7.47
CA ILE A 132 -6.57 12.64 -7.00
C ILE A 132 -6.94 11.31 -6.37
N SER A 133 -6.59 10.20 -7.00
CA SER A 133 -6.72 8.87 -6.40
C SER A 133 -5.50 8.58 -5.53
N ALA A 134 -5.73 8.29 -4.25
CA ALA A 134 -4.71 8.07 -3.23
C ALA A 134 -5.06 6.93 -2.24
N THR A 135 -5.74 5.90 -2.74
CA THR A 135 -6.27 4.75 -1.97
C THR A 135 -5.23 3.66 -1.65
N GLY A 136 -4.00 3.77 -2.15
CA GLY A 136 -2.91 2.84 -1.85
C GLY A 136 -3.19 1.40 -2.32
N THR A 137 -2.79 0.41 -1.53
CA THR A 137 -2.80 -1.01 -1.95
C THR A 137 -3.49 -1.95 -0.96
N TRP A 138 -3.70 -1.52 0.28
CA TRP A 138 -4.06 -2.43 1.39
C TRP A 138 -5.34 -3.23 1.15
N ASP A 139 -6.35 -2.65 0.52
CA ASP A 139 -7.64 -3.33 0.26
C ASP A 139 -7.56 -4.37 -0.87
N ARG A 140 -6.38 -4.58 -1.46
CA ARG A 140 -6.16 -5.51 -2.56
C ARG A 140 -5.06 -6.52 -2.25
N PRO A 141 -5.24 -7.38 -1.24
CA PRO A 141 -4.31 -8.48 -0.98
C PRO A 141 -4.16 -9.33 -2.25
N PHE A 142 -2.93 -9.73 -2.57
CA PHE A 142 -2.66 -10.56 -3.74
C PHE A 142 -2.49 -12.02 -3.32
N LEU A 143 -3.56 -12.80 -3.48
CA LEU A 143 -3.51 -14.26 -3.35
C LEU A 143 -3.30 -14.86 -4.74
N PRO A 144 -2.14 -15.49 -5.03
CA PRO A 144 -1.92 -16.15 -6.30
C PRO A 144 -2.76 -17.43 -6.39
N TYR A 145 -3.27 -17.74 -7.58
CA TYR A 145 -3.75 -19.08 -7.86
C TYR A 145 -2.58 -20.06 -7.83
N TYR A 146 -2.79 -21.22 -7.20
CA TYR A 146 -1.83 -22.32 -7.20
C TYR A 146 -2.52 -23.65 -7.46
N PRO A 147 -1.93 -24.56 -8.27
CA PRO A 147 -2.55 -25.85 -8.54
C PRO A 147 -2.76 -26.70 -7.28
N GLY A 148 -3.85 -27.47 -7.25
CA GLY A 148 -4.19 -28.38 -6.15
C GLY A 148 -5.11 -27.78 -5.09
N SER A 149 -5.24 -28.46 -3.96
CA SER A 149 -6.13 -28.08 -2.85
C SER A 149 -5.46 -28.35 -1.52
N PHE A 150 -5.52 -27.38 -0.60
CA PHE A 150 -5.00 -27.48 0.76
C PHE A 150 -6.16 -27.56 1.75
N ALA A 151 -6.12 -28.51 2.69
CA ALA A 151 -7.19 -28.69 3.69
C ALA A 151 -6.99 -27.82 4.94
N GLY A 152 -5.77 -27.34 5.18
CA GLY A 152 -5.47 -26.45 6.30
C GLY A 152 -5.88 -25.00 6.07
N ARG A 153 -5.51 -24.13 7.01
CA ARG A 153 -5.88 -22.71 6.98
C ARG A 153 -4.98 -21.93 6.02
N GLN A 154 -5.57 -21.11 5.17
CA GLN A 154 -4.83 -20.13 4.36
C GLN A 154 -5.19 -18.73 4.84
N LEU A 155 -4.20 -17.85 4.97
CA LEU A 155 -4.42 -16.44 5.31
C LEU A 155 -3.44 -15.54 4.58
N HIS A 156 -3.85 -14.32 4.27
CA HIS A 156 -2.95 -13.28 3.78
C HIS A 156 -2.37 -12.48 4.95
N THR A 157 -1.29 -11.74 4.73
CA THR A 157 -0.71 -10.84 5.76
C THR A 157 -1.67 -9.73 6.23
N ALA A 158 -2.73 -9.46 5.47
CA ALA A 158 -3.78 -8.52 5.85
C ALA A 158 -4.64 -9.07 7.01
N ASP A 159 -4.70 -10.40 7.14
CA ASP A 159 -5.51 -11.11 8.14
C ASP A 159 -4.68 -11.61 9.32
N TYR A 160 -3.35 -11.42 9.28
CA TYR A 160 -2.44 -11.80 10.37
C TYR A 160 -2.74 -10.96 11.63
N ARG A 161 -2.83 -11.61 12.79
CA ARG A 161 -3.12 -10.93 14.07
C ARG A 161 -2.04 -11.07 15.13
N GLY A 162 -1.13 -12.03 14.99
CA GLY A 162 0.00 -12.22 15.91
C GLY A 162 0.50 -13.67 15.91
N ALA A 163 1.72 -13.90 16.36
CA ALA A 163 2.36 -15.20 16.23
C ALA A 163 1.70 -16.33 17.04
N GLU A 164 0.92 -15.99 18.08
CA GLU A 164 0.28 -16.96 18.96
C GLU A 164 -0.67 -17.91 18.21
N GLU A 165 -1.33 -17.46 17.13
CA GLU A 165 -2.21 -18.32 16.33
C GLU A 165 -1.44 -19.43 15.56
N PHE A 166 -0.11 -19.35 15.52
CA PHE A 166 0.78 -20.30 14.88
C PHE A 166 1.49 -21.23 15.88
N ARG A 167 1.25 -21.07 17.18
CA ARG A 167 1.94 -21.87 18.21
C ARG A 167 1.76 -23.36 17.98
N GLY A 168 2.87 -24.09 17.90
CA GLY A 168 2.87 -25.54 17.68
C GLY A 168 2.33 -26.00 16.31
N ARG A 169 2.16 -25.09 15.34
CA ARG A 169 1.71 -25.42 13.98
C ARG A 169 2.87 -25.57 13.01
N ARG A 170 2.65 -26.33 11.94
CA ARG A 170 3.53 -26.40 10.77
C ARG A 170 3.11 -25.32 9.80
N VAL A 171 4.00 -24.37 9.49
CA VAL A 171 3.64 -23.16 8.75
C VAL A 171 4.45 -23.06 7.48
N VAL A 172 3.79 -22.80 6.36
CA VAL A 172 4.44 -22.38 5.12
C VAL A 172 4.26 -20.88 4.97
N VAL A 173 5.36 -20.12 4.96
CA VAL A 173 5.33 -18.68 4.70
C VAL A 173 5.74 -18.44 3.24
N VAL A 174 4.82 -17.88 2.44
CA VAL A 174 5.04 -17.64 1.02
C VAL A 174 5.26 -16.15 0.76
N GLY A 175 6.45 -15.79 0.27
CA GLY A 175 6.79 -14.41 -0.08
C GLY A 175 8.19 -14.02 0.39
N GLY A 176 8.86 -13.15 -0.36
CA GLY A 176 10.23 -12.71 -0.07
C GLY A 176 10.35 -11.21 0.28
N GLY A 177 9.23 -10.55 0.58
CA GLY A 177 9.21 -9.13 0.93
C GLY A 177 9.54 -8.89 2.41
N ALA A 178 9.73 -7.61 2.79
CA ALA A 178 10.01 -7.23 4.18
C ALA A 178 8.97 -7.76 5.17
N SER A 179 7.67 -7.73 4.82
CA SER A 179 6.61 -8.32 5.66
C SER A 179 6.76 -9.82 5.84
N ALA A 180 7.20 -10.57 4.83
CA ALA A 180 7.40 -12.01 4.96
C ALA A 180 8.53 -12.30 5.96
N VAL A 181 9.67 -11.61 5.81
CA VAL A 181 10.82 -11.73 6.73
C VAL A 181 10.42 -11.37 8.15
N GLN A 182 9.71 -10.25 8.34
CA GLN A 182 9.28 -9.81 9.66
C GLN A 182 8.34 -10.81 10.33
N LEU A 183 7.30 -11.26 9.64
CA LEU A 183 6.33 -12.21 10.21
C LEU A 183 6.96 -13.58 10.45
N GLN A 184 7.88 -13.99 9.59
CA GLN A 184 8.62 -15.23 9.77
C GLN A 184 9.49 -15.20 11.03
N MET A 185 10.15 -14.08 11.33
CA MET A 185 10.90 -13.91 12.58
C MET A 185 9.99 -13.92 13.82
N GLU A 186 8.72 -13.55 13.68
CA GLU A 186 7.73 -13.60 14.76
C GLU A 186 7.15 -15.02 14.96
N ILE A 187 6.91 -15.73 13.85
CA ILE A 187 6.25 -17.05 13.83
C ILE A 187 7.23 -18.18 14.16
N ALA A 188 8.45 -18.15 13.62
CA ALA A 188 9.42 -19.24 13.75
C ALA A 188 9.74 -19.63 15.21
N PRO A 189 9.82 -18.71 16.18
CA PRO A 189 10.05 -19.07 17.59
C PRO A 189 8.90 -19.83 18.28
N VAL A 190 7.66 -19.76 17.76
CA VAL A 190 6.48 -20.37 18.40
C VAL A 190 5.87 -21.52 17.61
N ALA A 191 6.09 -21.57 16.31
CA ALA A 191 5.63 -22.64 15.43
C ALA A 191 6.37 -23.97 15.69
N GLN A 192 5.73 -25.08 15.35
CA GLN A 192 6.41 -26.40 15.34
C GLN A 192 7.48 -26.44 14.24
N SER A 193 7.17 -25.89 13.07
CA SER A 193 8.12 -25.73 11.97
C SER A 193 7.68 -24.61 11.04
N VAL A 194 8.64 -23.98 10.37
CA VAL A 194 8.39 -22.98 9.34
C VAL A 194 9.15 -23.34 8.07
N THR A 195 8.43 -23.45 6.95
CA THR A 195 9.02 -23.55 5.61
C THR A 195 8.87 -22.21 4.90
N TRP A 196 10.00 -21.56 4.61
CA TRP A 196 10.00 -20.32 3.85
C TRP A 196 10.03 -20.57 2.37
N VAL A 197 9.11 -19.96 1.62
CA VAL A 197 9.01 -20.18 0.19
C VAL A 197 9.07 -18.85 -0.54
N THR A 198 10.03 -18.73 -1.47
CA THR A 198 10.13 -17.55 -2.35
C THR A 198 10.35 -17.93 -3.81
N ARG A 199 9.65 -17.23 -4.71
CA ARG A 199 9.80 -17.39 -6.17
C ARG A 199 11.23 -17.12 -6.65
N ARG A 200 11.90 -16.13 -6.08
CA ARG A 200 13.29 -15.76 -6.38
C ARG A 200 14.10 -15.68 -5.08
N PRO A 201 15.41 -16.00 -5.11
CA PRO A 201 16.28 -15.74 -3.97
C PRO A 201 16.14 -14.28 -3.48
N PRO A 202 15.92 -14.04 -2.18
CA PRO A 202 16.00 -12.72 -1.60
C PRO A 202 17.36 -12.10 -1.83
N VAL A 203 17.38 -10.81 -2.18
CA VAL A 203 18.60 -10.03 -2.28
C VAL A 203 18.76 -9.28 -0.96
N TRP A 204 19.82 -9.61 -0.23
CA TRP A 204 20.14 -9.02 1.06
C TRP A 204 21.15 -7.89 0.89
N ARG A 205 21.06 -6.88 1.76
CA ARG A 205 21.94 -5.73 1.78
C ARG A 205 22.35 -5.37 3.20
N ASP A 206 23.65 -5.35 3.44
CA ASP A 206 24.24 -4.90 4.71
C ASP A 206 24.39 -3.37 4.80
N GLU A 207 24.44 -2.68 3.66
CA GLU A 207 24.56 -1.22 3.62
C GLU A 207 23.23 -0.50 3.96
N PRO A 208 23.27 0.61 4.72
CA PRO A 208 22.10 1.43 4.96
C PRO A 208 21.48 1.97 3.67
N PHE A 209 20.15 2.17 3.69
CA PHE A 209 19.43 2.74 2.56
C PHE A 209 19.82 4.22 2.36
N SER A 210 20.50 4.53 1.26
CA SER A 210 20.93 5.91 0.94
C SER A 210 19.92 6.65 0.07
N GLU A 211 19.95 7.98 0.09
CA GLU A 211 19.08 8.81 -0.73
C GLU A 211 19.29 8.56 -2.24
N ASN A 212 20.56 8.40 -2.66
CA ASN A 212 20.92 8.03 -4.03
C ASN A 212 20.30 6.71 -4.45
N TRP A 213 20.30 5.71 -3.57
CA TRP A 213 19.66 4.43 -3.85
C TRP A 213 18.15 4.58 -3.98
N GLY A 214 17.51 5.32 -3.08
CA GLY A 214 16.09 5.66 -3.19
C GLY A 214 15.71 6.31 -4.51
N ARG A 215 16.54 7.25 -5.01
CA ARG A 215 16.34 7.86 -6.34
C ARG A 215 16.39 6.82 -7.47
N HIS A 216 17.36 5.92 -7.45
CA HIS A 216 17.46 4.85 -8.46
C HIS A 216 16.27 3.87 -8.40
N ALA A 217 15.83 3.49 -7.20
CA ALA A 217 14.68 2.63 -7.00
C ALA A 217 13.41 3.28 -7.59
N VAL A 218 13.17 4.56 -7.28
CA VAL A 218 12.04 5.34 -7.83
C VAL A 218 12.11 5.40 -9.35
N ALA A 219 13.27 5.71 -9.94
CA ALA A 219 13.44 5.80 -11.39
C ALA A 219 13.11 4.50 -12.13
N LYS A 220 13.47 3.33 -11.56
CA LYS A 220 13.11 2.02 -12.12
C LYS A 220 11.60 1.83 -12.18
N VAL A 221 10.88 2.24 -11.13
CA VAL A 221 9.42 2.12 -11.07
C VAL A 221 8.75 3.14 -12.00
N GLU A 222 9.25 4.38 -12.07
CA GLU A 222 8.75 5.43 -12.97
C GLU A 222 8.82 5.03 -14.44
N ARG A 223 9.91 4.38 -14.87
CA ARG A 223 10.05 3.88 -16.24
C ARG A 223 8.94 2.88 -16.59
N ARG A 224 8.66 1.91 -15.71
CA ARG A 224 7.61 0.90 -15.94
C ARG A 224 6.23 1.52 -16.10
N VAL A 225 5.86 2.47 -15.23
CA VAL A 225 4.52 3.10 -15.29
C VAL A 225 4.37 4.01 -16.52
N ARG A 226 5.47 4.63 -17.00
CA ARG A 226 5.46 5.39 -18.25
C ARG A 226 5.20 4.49 -19.48
N GLU A 227 5.71 3.27 -19.43
CA GLU A 227 5.48 2.21 -20.42
C GLU A 227 4.10 1.54 -20.28
N GLY A 228 3.30 1.89 -19.25
CA GLY A 228 1.99 1.29 -19.01
C GLY A 228 2.04 -0.09 -18.36
N LEU A 229 3.20 -0.47 -17.81
CA LEU A 229 3.39 -1.71 -17.07
C LEU A 229 3.08 -1.49 -15.59
N PRO A 230 2.57 -2.51 -14.88
CA PRO A 230 2.42 -2.42 -13.43
C PRO A 230 3.78 -2.31 -12.73
N PRO A 231 3.85 -1.63 -11.58
CA PRO A 231 5.00 -1.70 -10.68
C PRO A 231 5.32 -3.15 -10.28
N GLU A 232 6.59 -3.42 -10.02
CA GLU A 232 7.01 -4.66 -9.41
C GLU A 232 6.95 -4.59 -7.87
N SER A 233 7.28 -5.70 -7.21
CA SER A 233 7.46 -5.76 -5.76
C SER A 233 8.47 -4.71 -5.27
N VAL A 234 8.19 -4.03 -4.16
CA VAL A 234 9.09 -3.03 -3.56
C VAL A 234 10.53 -3.56 -3.40
N VAL A 235 10.66 -4.78 -2.87
CA VAL A 235 11.98 -5.40 -2.66
C VAL A 235 12.71 -5.79 -3.96
N SER A 236 12.08 -5.75 -5.14
CA SER A 236 12.82 -5.92 -6.40
C SER A 236 13.58 -4.67 -6.83
N VAL A 237 13.29 -3.53 -6.19
CA VAL A 237 13.99 -2.26 -6.44
C VAL A 237 14.71 -1.71 -5.21
N THR A 238 14.37 -2.17 -4.00
CA THR A 238 15.00 -1.72 -2.74
C THR A 238 15.92 -2.73 -2.07
N ASP A 239 15.83 -4.02 -2.44
CA ASP A 239 16.41 -5.15 -1.71
C ASP A 239 15.88 -5.28 -0.26
N LEU A 240 16.43 -6.19 0.53
CA LEU A 240 16.14 -6.40 1.96
C LEU A 240 17.31 -5.99 2.84
N ALA A 241 17.07 -5.10 3.80
CA ALA A 241 18.08 -4.68 4.76
C ALA A 241 18.42 -5.82 5.75
N VAL A 242 19.71 -6.00 6.04
CA VAL A 242 20.20 -6.92 7.06
C VAL A 242 20.35 -6.17 8.39
N THR A 243 19.27 -6.12 9.16
CA THR A 243 19.30 -5.62 10.54
C THR A 243 19.94 -6.64 11.49
N ALA A 244 20.16 -6.24 12.75
CA ALA A 244 20.62 -7.15 13.79
C ALA A 244 19.65 -8.32 14.00
N GLU A 245 18.33 -8.07 13.96
CA GLU A 245 17.31 -9.13 14.07
C GLU A 245 17.34 -10.07 12.86
N VAL A 246 17.47 -9.53 11.64
CA VAL A 246 17.60 -10.36 10.43
C VAL A 246 18.86 -11.22 10.49
N ARG A 247 19.99 -10.68 10.98
CA ARG A 247 21.22 -11.44 11.16
C ARG A 247 21.03 -12.58 12.16
N ALA A 248 20.41 -12.31 13.31
CA ALA A 248 20.12 -13.32 14.32
C ALA A 248 19.17 -14.42 13.78
N ALA A 249 18.13 -14.03 13.05
CA ALA A 249 17.18 -14.97 12.44
C ALA A 249 17.84 -15.85 11.37
N ARG A 250 18.78 -15.31 10.59
CA ARG A 250 19.59 -16.10 9.64
C ARG A 250 20.47 -17.10 10.39
N THR A 251 21.15 -16.68 11.45
CA THR A 251 21.97 -17.59 12.28
C THR A 251 21.15 -18.70 12.92
N ALA A 252 19.90 -18.41 13.30
CA ALA A 252 18.96 -19.39 13.85
C ALA A 252 18.32 -20.33 12.80
N GLY A 253 18.65 -20.19 11.50
CA GLY A 253 18.04 -20.97 10.41
C GLY A 253 16.60 -20.56 10.07
N TYR A 254 16.07 -19.50 10.70
CA TYR A 254 14.69 -19.07 10.47
C TYR A 254 14.48 -18.47 9.09
N LEU A 255 15.54 -18.12 8.36
CA LEU A 255 15.47 -17.54 7.02
C LEU A 255 16.08 -18.46 5.96
N ASP A 256 15.94 -19.76 6.17
CA ASP A 256 16.33 -20.80 5.21
C ASP A 256 15.26 -20.95 4.14
N ARG A 257 15.56 -20.39 2.97
CA ARG A 257 14.67 -20.34 1.82
C ARG A 257 14.55 -21.71 1.14
N GLN A 258 13.32 -22.06 0.78
CA GLN A 258 12.98 -23.01 -0.27
C GLN A 258 12.51 -22.30 -1.56
N PRO A 259 12.75 -22.88 -2.75
CA PRO A 259 12.12 -22.41 -3.98
C PRO A 259 10.60 -22.60 -3.92
N MET A 260 9.85 -21.93 -4.80
CA MET A 260 8.40 -22.13 -4.91
C MET A 260 8.08 -23.62 -5.12
N PHE A 261 7.17 -24.17 -4.30
CA PHE A 261 6.60 -25.53 -4.49
C PHE A 261 5.81 -25.60 -5.79
N ASP A 262 5.45 -26.77 -6.30
CA ASP A 262 4.77 -26.90 -7.62
C ASP A 262 3.25 -27.05 -7.52
N ARG A 263 2.74 -27.62 -6.41
CA ARG A 263 1.30 -27.71 -6.13
C ARG A 263 1.00 -27.82 -4.64
N LEU A 264 -0.24 -27.53 -4.29
CA LEU A 264 -0.85 -27.79 -3.00
C LEU A 264 -1.38 -29.22 -2.95
N VAL A 265 -1.28 -29.86 -1.79
CA VAL A 265 -1.94 -31.12 -1.44
C VAL A 265 -2.67 -30.94 -0.10
N PRO A 266 -3.64 -31.79 0.27
CA PRO A 266 -4.44 -31.56 1.47
C PRO A 266 -3.62 -31.31 2.74
N GLU A 267 -2.47 -32.00 2.88
CA GLU A 267 -1.61 -31.98 4.05
C GLU A 267 -0.42 -30.99 3.98
N GLY A 268 -0.26 -30.26 2.86
CA GLY A 268 0.89 -29.34 2.71
C GLY A 268 1.22 -28.96 1.27
N VAL A 269 2.52 -28.85 0.99
CA VAL A 269 3.04 -28.41 -0.31
C VAL A 269 4.08 -29.38 -0.86
N VAL A 270 4.12 -29.57 -2.19
CA VAL A 270 5.03 -30.53 -2.84
C VAL A 270 5.80 -29.89 -4.00
N TRP A 271 7.04 -30.34 -4.19
CA TRP A 271 7.89 -30.02 -5.33
C TRP A 271 7.95 -31.23 -6.28
N SER A 272 8.24 -30.94 -7.55
CA SER A 272 8.38 -31.90 -8.64
C SER A 272 9.55 -32.86 -8.45
N ASP A 273 10.54 -32.48 -7.64
CA ASP A 273 11.65 -33.32 -7.22
C ASP A 273 11.30 -34.32 -6.08
N GLY A 274 10.03 -34.37 -5.67
CA GLY A 274 9.53 -35.28 -4.65
C GLY A 274 9.59 -34.74 -3.22
N ARG A 275 10.15 -33.54 -2.99
CA ARG A 275 10.08 -32.92 -1.66
C ARG A 275 8.64 -32.63 -1.26
N PHE A 276 8.35 -32.80 0.03
CA PHE A 276 7.08 -32.50 0.66
C PHE A 276 7.34 -31.71 1.94
N ALA A 277 6.60 -30.62 2.14
CA ALA A 277 6.57 -29.89 3.38
C ALA A 277 5.14 -29.94 3.95
N PRO A 278 4.91 -30.64 5.08
CA PRO A 278 3.60 -30.65 5.71
C PRO A 278 3.27 -29.27 6.27
N ALA A 279 1.99 -28.88 6.21
CA ALA A 279 1.53 -27.59 6.70
C ALA A 279 0.14 -27.72 7.32
N ASP A 280 -0.07 -26.99 8.41
CA ASP A 280 -1.40 -26.72 8.98
C ASP A 280 -1.90 -25.34 8.52
N ILE A 281 -0.95 -24.42 8.27
CA ILE A 281 -1.24 -23.04 7.88
C ILE A 281 -0.32 -22.61 6.73
N ILE A 282 -0.89 -21.96 5.71
CA ILE A 282 -0.15 -21.24 4.67
C ILE A 282 -0.38 -19.73 4.86
N LEU A 283 0.68 -19.00 5.19
CA LEU A 283 0.69 -17.55 5.27
C LEU A 283 1.17 -16.96 3.94
N TRP A 284 0.26 -16.32 3.22
CA TRP A 284 0.52 -15.63 1.95
C TRP A 284 1.01 -14.20 2.21
N ALA A 285 2.33 -14.04 2.27
CA ALA A 285 3.03 -12.75 2.29
C ALA A 285 3.40 -12.27 0.88
N THR A 286 2.42 -12.37 -0.02
CA THR A 286 2.55 -12.15 -1.45
C THR A 286 2.26 -10.71 -1.90
N GLY A 287 2.02 -9.82 -0.94
CA GLY A 287 1.89 -8.38 -1.17
C GLY A 287 0.50 -7.98 -1.65
N PHE A 288 0.41 -6.80 -2.23
CA PHE A 288 -0.87 -6.18 -2.55
C PHE A 288 -0.85 -5.60 -3.97
N ARG A 289 -2.02 -5.50 -4.60
CA ARG A 289 -2.24 -4.77 -5.86
C ARG A 289 -2.66 -3.32 -5.56
N ALA A 290 -2.65 -2.46 -6.58
CA ALA A 290 -3.21 -1.12 -6.44
C ALA A 290 -4.74 -1.18 -6.24
N SER A 291 -5.27 -0.45 -5.27
CA SER A 291 -6.71 -0.32 -5.02
C SER A 291 -7.31 0.72 -5.97
N ILE A 292 -7.63 0.33 -7.20
CA ILE A 292 -8.01 1.28 -8.27
C ILE A 292 -9.27 0.87 -9.02
N ASP A 293 -10.08 -0.02 -8.45
CA ASP A 293 -11.29 -0.52 -9.12
C ASP A 293 -12.39 0.53 -9.24
N HIS A 294 -12.41 1.54 -8.37
CA HIS A 294 -13.26 2.71 -8.54
C HIS A 294 -12.97 3.45 -9.85
N LEU A 295 -11.80 3.25 -10.45
CA LEU A 295 -11.43 3.82 -11.76
C LEU A 295 -11.77 2.90 -12.93
N ALA A 296 -12.31 1.69 -12.70
CA ALA A 296 -12.65 0.74 -13.76
C ALA A 296 -13.57 1.34 -14.85
N PRO A 297 -14.59 2.16 -14.52
CA PRO A 297 -15.45 2.78 -15.53
C PRO A 297 -14.75 3.74 -16.49
N LEU A 298 -13.52 4.20 -16.17
CA LEU A 298 -12.75 5.09 -17.05
C LEU A 298 -11.96 4.33 -18.13
N HIS A 299 -11.88 3.00 -18.04
CA HIS A 299 -11.18 2.10 -18.98
C HIS A 299 -9.71 2.48 -19.22
N LEU A 300 -8.95 2.78 -18.15
CA LEU A 300 -7.60 3.35 -18.21
C LEU A 300 -6.46 2.33 -18.38
N ARG A 301 -6.74 1.03 -18.20
CA ARG A 301 -5.69 -0.01 -18.24
C ARG A 301 -5.22 -0.23 -19.68
N THR A 302 -3.92 -0.29 -19.86
CA THR A 302 -3.30 -0.64 -21.14
C THR A 302 -3.26 -2.16 -21.34
N ARG A 303 -2.86 -2.59 -22.55
CA ARG A 303 -2.57 -4.01 -22.85
C ARG A 303 -1.53 -4.62 -21.89
N GLY A 304 -0.61 -3.82 -21.35
CA GLY A 304 0.37 -4.25 -20.36
C GLY A 304 -0.17 -4.43 -18.94
N GLY A 305 -1.45 -4.15 -18.71
CA GLY A 305 -2.13 -4.33 -17.42
C GLY A 305 -1.98 -3.17 -16.43
N GLY A 306 -1.11 -2.19 -16.70
CA GLY A 306 -0.95 -0.96 -15.92
C GLY A 306 -1.71 0.24 -16.52
N ILE A 307 -1.68 1.37 -15.80
CA ILE A 307 -2.17 2.68 -16.27
C ILE A 307 -0.97 3.53 -16.65
N ARG A 308 -0.99 4.18 -17.82
CA ARG A 308 0.11 5.06 -18.25
C ARG A 308 0.05 6.40 -17.53
N LEU A 309 1.18 6.76 -16.92
CA LEU A 309 1.34 8.00 -16.17
C LEU A 309 2.44 8.88 -16.77
N ASP A 310 2.23 10.18 -16.71
CA ASP A 310 3.25 11.22 -16.83
C ASP A 310 3.35 11.94 -15.48
N GLY A 311 4.41 11.67 -14.73
CA GLY A 311 4.47 12.00 -13.31
C GLY A 311 3.33 11.29 -12.55
N THR A 312 2.39 12.08 -12.01
CA THR A 312 1.19 11.55 -11.33
C THR A 312 -0.04 11.53 -12.24
N ARG A 313 -0.01 12.25 -13.36
CA ARG A 313 -1.16 12.46 -14.24
C ARG A 313 -1.42 11.23 -15.12
N VAL A 314 -2.67 10.81 -15.21
CA VAL A 314 -3.09 9.73 -16.11
C VAL A 314 -3.18 10.26 -17.55
N LEU A 315 -2.45 9.63 -18.48
CA LEU A 315 -2.41 10.12 -19.87
C LEU A 315 -3.77 10.07 -20.58
N ALA A 316 -4.56 9.02 -20.32
CA ALA A 316 -5.87 8.84 -20.93
C ALA A 316 -7.00 9.63 -20.24
N GLU A 317 -6.71 10.28 -19.11
CA GLU A 317 -7.64 11.15 -18.39
C GLU A 317 -6.85 12.21 -17.62
N PRO A 318 -6.47 13.33 -18.25
CA PRO A 318 -5.57 14.34 -17.67
C PRO A 318 -6.10 15.04 -16.41
N ARG A 319 -7.41 14.93 -16.11
CA ARG A 319 -8.04 15.42 -14.88
C ARG A 319 -7.80 14.49 -13.69
N LEU A 320 -7.27 13.29 -13.91
CA LEU A 320 -7.03 12.27 -12.90
C LEU A 320 -5.53 12.13 -12.60
N HIS A 321 -5.20 12.15 -11.31
CA HIS A 321 -3.86 11.89 -10.80
C HIS A 321 -3.85 10.65 -9.90
N LEU A 322 -2.80 9.83 -10.00
CA LEU A 322 -2.54 8.70 -9.09
C LEU A 322 -1.36 9.04 -8.18
N VAL A 323 -1.60 9.05 -6.87
CA VAL A 323 -0.61 9.41 -5.84
C VAL A 323 -0.58 8.33 -4.76
N GLY A 324 0.59 7.93 -4.27
CA GLY A 324 0.70 6.90 -3.24
C GLY A 324 0.73 5.47 -3.76
N TYR A 325 0.82 5.27 -5.07
CA TYR A 325 1.07 3.95 -5.68
C TYR A 325 2.51 3.89 -6.23
N GLY A 326 3.03 2.66 -6.37
CA GLY A 326 4.29 2.39 -7.06
C GLY A 326 5.43 3.33 -6.63
N PRO A 327 5.92 4.22 -7.52
CA PRO A 327 7.09 5.07 -7.25
C PRO A 327 6.87 6.08 -6.11
N SER A 328 5.61 6.33 -5.75
CA SER A 328 5.21 7.29 -4.71
C SER A 328 4.63 6.63 -3.46
N ALA A 329 4.77 5.30 -3.31
CA ALA A 329 4.15 4.55 -2.21
C ALA A 329 4.81 4.79 -0.84
N SER A 330 6.00 5.41 -0.76
CA SER A 330 6.61 5.85 0.50
C SER A 330 6.10 7.22 0.92
N THR A 331 6.17 7.58 2.20
CA THR A 331 5.71 8.90 2.67
C THR A 331 6.48 10.06 2.01
N ILE A 332 7.79 9.93 1.83
CA ILE A 332 8.61 10.94 1.13
C ILE A 332 8.17 11.07 -0.33
N GLY A 333 8.00 9.93 -1.03
CA GLY A 333 7.54 9.89 -2.41
C GLY A 333 6.13 10.46 -2.56
N ALA A 334 5.24 10.12 -1.63
CA ALA A 334 3.86 10.57 -1.58
C ALA A 334 3.75 12.09 -1.39
N ASN A 335 4.57 12.69 -0.51
CA ASN A 335 4.62 14.14 -0.34
C ASN A 335 5.06 14.85 -1.63
N ARG A 336 6.13 14.36 -2.28
CA ARG A 336 6.61 14.92 -3.56
C ARG A 336 5.54 14.80 -4.65
N ALA A 337 4.93 13.62 -4.76
CA ALA A 337 3.90 13.33 -5.76
C ALA A 337 2.63 14.16 -5.52
N GLY A 338 2.17 14.28 -4.27
CA GLY A 338 1.03 15.13 -3.89
C GLY A 338 1.26 16.58 -4.28
N ARG A 339 2.44 17.14 -3.98
CA ARG A 339 2.80 18.51 -4.40
C ARG A 339 2.81 18.67 -5.93
N ALA A 340 3.35 17.69 -6.65
CA ALA A 340 3.40 17.71 -8.11
C ALA A 340 2.00 17.67 -8.74
N ALA A 341 1.12 16.79 -8.23
CA ALA A 341 -0.27 16.68 -8.66
C ALA A 341 -1.03 18.00 -8.46
N VAL A 342 -0.92 18.60 -7.27
CA VAL A 342 -1.58 19.88 -6.96
C VAL A 342 -1.11 21.00 -7.88
N ARG A 343 0.19 21.08 -8.18
CA ARG A 343 0.74 22.09 -9.10
C ARG A 343 0.20 21.92 -10.54
N GLU A 344 0.04 20.68 -11.00
CA GLU A 344 -0.53 20.40 -12.32
C GLU A 344 -2.03 20.68 -12.36
N ILE A 345 -2.75 20.35 -11.30
CA ILE A 345 -4.17 20.69 -11.14
C ILE A 345 -4.36 22.20 -11.09
N GLY A 346 -3.53 22.96 -10.37
CA GLY A 346 -3.57 24.43 -10.38
C GLY A 346 -3.49 24.99 -11.79
N ARG A 347 -2.52 24.51 -12.58
CA ARG A 347 -2.38 24.87 -14.00
C ARG A 347 -3.60 24.48 -14.85
N LEU A 348 -4.15 23.29 -14.64
CA LEU A 348 -5.35 22.81 -15.33
C LEU A 348 -6.58 23.69 -15.03
N LEU A 349 -6.70 24.19 -13.81
CA LEU A 349 -7.85 24.94 -13.34
C LEU A 349 -7.69 26.47 -13.45
N GLY A 350 -6.51 26.94 -13.86
CA GLY A 350 -6.18 28.37 -13.98
C GLY A 350 -5.94 29.06 -12.63
N LYS A 351 -5.42 28.34 -11.65
CA LYS A 351 -5.10 28.84 -10.29
C LYS A 351 -3.60 28.93 -10.03
#